data_AF-A0A9D2WQG0-F1
#
_entry.id   AF-A0A9D2WQG0-F1
#
_cell.length_a   1.000
_cell.length_b   1.000
_cell.length_c   1.000
_cell.angle_alpha   90.00
_cell.angle_beta   90.00
_cell.angle_gamma   90.00
#
_symmetry.space_group_name_H-M   'P 1'
#
loop_
_entity.id
_entity.type
_entity.pdbx_description
1 polymer ?
#
loop_
_entity_poly.entity_id
_entity_poly.type
_entity_poly.pdbx_seq_one_letter_code
_entity_poly.pdbx_strand_id
1 'polypeptide(L)'
;MSNLKRKVVSCLLGIYLLFTFLPAVCAEELTDVTLSVNGKVLAVNSAAIVDNGTVLVPFRAVFEELGAAVTWDKVTKKAYATKENTIVIACIPCEFVSVNDEIRPISVPPRIVNDRVMIPANVVNGLFGASTAGTASDADTDTIKGTSAVEYKKITPEEAKAMMENERKQVTVIDVRSADEFASGHIEGALLIPVDDIEKLAAAQLPDKDATILVYCGSGVRSAKAANTN
;
A
#
# COMPACT_ATOMS: atom_id res chain seq x y z
N MET A 1 78.00 -0.72 4.36
CA MET A 1 76.57 -0.42 4.03
C MET A 1 75.57 -1.41 4.65
N SER A 2 75.87 -2.05 5.79
CA SER A 2 75.09 -3.18 6.34
C SER A 2 74.15 -2.84 7.50
N ASN A 3 74.40 -1.75 8.24
CA ASN A 3 73.63 -1.44 9.46
C ASN A 3 72.37 -0.62 9.22
N LEU A 4 72.33 0.22 8.17
CA LEU A 4 71.17 1.05 7.86
C LEU A 4 70.02 0.22 7.27
N LYS A 5 70.31 -0.73 6.37
CA LYS A 5 69.30 -1.64 5.79
C LYS A 5 68.67 -2.56 6.84
N ARG A 6 69.45 -3.06 7.81
CA ARG A 6 68.94 -3.86 8.94
C ARG A 6 68.02 -3.07 9.88
N LYS A 7 68.38 -1.80 10.17
CA LYS A 7 67.55 -0.93 11.02
C LYS A 7 66.25 -0.52 10.32
N VAL A 8 66.28 -0.25 9.02
CA VAL A 8 65.09 0.09 8.23
C VAL A 8 64.14 -1.11 8.11
N VAL A 9 64.67 -2.31 7.85
CA VAL A 9 63.84 -3.54 7.80
C VAL A 9 63.24 -3.86 9.17
N SER A 10 63.98 -3.66 10.27
CA SER A 10 63.46 -3.87 11.64
C SER A 10 62.39 -2.86 12.03
N CYS A 11 62.50 -1.59 11.62
CA CYS A 11 61.46 -0.58 11.85
C CYS A 11 60.21 -0.83 11.01
N LEU A 12 60.36 -1.28 9.76
CA LEU A 12 59.23 -1.59 8.89
C LEU A 12 58.48 -2.86 9.35
N LEU A 13 59.18 -3.87 9.86
CA LEU A 13 58.55 -5.06 10.45
C LEU A 13 57.78 -4.73 11.74
N GLY A 14 58.34 -3.84 12.57
CA GLY A 14 57.69 -3.39 13.81
C GLY A 14 56.43 -2.57 13.59
N ILE A 15 56.42 -1.71 12.55
CA ILE A 15 55.22 -0.94 12.15
C ILE A 15 54.17 -1.86 11.50
N TYR A 16 54.57 -2.89 10.77
CA TYR A 16 53.65 -3.90 10.22
C TYR A 16 52.99 -4.73 11.34
N LEU A 17 53.72 -5.04 12.42
CA LEU A 17 53.18 -5.77 13.57
C LEU A 17 52.27 -4.91 14.47
N LEU A 18 52.39 -3.58 14.40
CA LEU A 18 51.54 -2.63 15.14
C LEU A 18 50.23 -2.33 14.40
N PHE A 19 50.11 -2.69 13.12
CA PHE A 19 48.92 -2.45 12.30
C PHE A 19 47.97 -3.66 12.21
N THR A 20 48.36 -4.83 12.73
CA THR A 20 47.54 -6.06 12.70
C THR A 20 46.69 -6.29 13.93
N PHE A 21 46.59 -5.32 14.84
CA PHE A 21 45.77 -5.44 16.05
C PHE A 21 44.72 -4.33 16.14
N LEU A 22 43.87 -4.25 15.11
CA LEU A 22 42.52 -3.75 15.37
C LEU A 22 41.77 -4.90 16.08
N PRO A 23 41.21 -4.68 17.28
CA PRO A 23 40.17 -5.57 17.75
C PRO A 23 39.08 -5.53 16.67
N ALA A 24 38.67 -6.70 16.19
CA ALA A 24 37.45 -6.81 15.42
C ALA A 24 36.35 -6.21 16.32
N VAL A 25 35.94 -4.98 16.00
CA VAL A 25 34.64 -4.48 16.42
C VAL A 25 33.68 -5.44 15.74
N CYS A 26 33.27 -6.47 16.47
CA CYS A 26 32.07 -7.19 16.14
C CYS A 26 30.97 -6.14 16.23
N ALA A 27 30.51 -5.67 15.07
CA ALA A 27 29.27 -4.95 15.00
C ALA A 27 28.23 -5.92 15.58
N GLU A 28 27.69 -5.60 16.74
CA GLU A 28 26.52 -6.27 17.29
C GLU A 28 25.34 -5.71 16.50
N GLU A 29 25.13 -6.30 15.32
CA GLU A 29 23.87 -6.13 14.60
C GLU A 29 22.79 -6.78 15.47
N LEU A 30 21.70 -6.06 15.73
CA LEU A 30 20.55 -6.59 16.47
C LEU A 30 19.96 -7.75 15.67
N THR A 31 20.49 -8.95 15.90
CA THR A 31 20.05 -10.17 15.23
C THR A 31 18.83 -10.74 15.93
N ASP A 32 17.84 -11.07 15.12
CA ASP A 32 16.59 -11.78 15.40
C ASP A 32 15.37 -10.93 15.77
N VAL A 33 14.93 -10.09 14.81
CA VAL A 33 13.48 -9.88 14.66
C VAL A 33 12.91 -11.09 13.92
N THR A 34 12.44 -12.09 14.68
CA THR A 34 11.75 -13.26 14.14
C THR A 34 10.31 -12.90 13.81
N LEU A 35 9.98 -12.83 12.51
CA LEU A 35 8.59 -12.77 12.06
C LEU A 35 8.08 -14.20 11.88
N SER A 36 7.18 -14.64 12.77
CA SER A 36 6.48 -15.91 12.61
C SER A 36 5.25 -15.71 11.73
N VAL A 37 5.25 -16.32 10.54
CA VAL A 37 4.05 -16.40 9.70
C VAL A 37 3.67 -17.88 9.59
N ASN A 38 2.50 -18.27 10.13
CA ASN A 38 2.02 -19.66 10.14
C ASN A 38 2.99 -20.69 10.76
N GLY A 39 3.75 -20.30 11.80
CA GLY A 39 4.68 -21.20 12.51
C GLY A 39 6.03 -21.41 11.82
N LYS A 40 6.26 -20.83 10.64
CA LYS A 40 7.57 -20.78 9.98
C LYS A 40 8.28 -19.50 10.42
N VAL A 41 9.41 -19.65 11.13
CA VAL A 41 10.27 -18.52 11.51
C VAL A 41 10.96 -18.02 10.24
N LEU A 42 10.59 -16.81 9.80
CA LEU A 42 11.22 -16.17 8.66
C LEU A 42 12.45 -15.40 9.14
N ALA A 43 13.62 -15.72 8.59
CA ALA A 43 14.82 -14.94 8.82
C ALA A 43 14.73 -13.62 8.01
N VAL A 44 13.92 -12.67 8.45
CA VAL A 44 13.80 -11.30 7.87
C VAL A 44 14.98 -10.41 8.28
N ASN A 45 16.10 -11.03 8.66
CA ASN A 45 17.05 -10.55 9.67
C ASN A 45 17.91 -9.35 9.27
N SER A 46 17.85 -8.88 8.03
CA SER A 46 18.68 -7.75 7.58
C SER A 46 17.90 -6.64 6.87
N ALA A 47 16.57 -6.71 6.86
CA ALA A 47 15.79 -5.83 6.00
C ALA A 47 14.50 -5.27 6.62
N ALA A 48 14.05 -5.80 7.75
CA ALA A 48 12.99 -5.14 8.51
C ALA A 48 13.54 -3.86 9.15
N ILE A 49 12.77 -2.78 9.12
CA ILE A 49 13.13 -1.52 9.77
C ILE A 49 12.00 -1.09 10.69
N VAL A 50 12.33 -0.44 11.79
CA VAL A 50 11.35 0.24 12.63
C VAL A 50 11.30 1.69 12.19
N ASP A 51 10.12 2.17 11.80
CA ASP A 51 9.88 3.57 11.51
C ASP A 51 8.66 4.06 12.28
N ASN A 52 8.85 5.10 13.09
CA ASN A 52 7.79 5.70 13.92
C ASN A 52 7.00 4.67 14.75
N GLY A 53 7.70 3.71 15.35
CA GLY A 53 7.09 2.64 16.16
C GLY A 53 6.40 1.54 15.35
N THR A 54 6.39 1.63 14.01
CA THR A 54 5.86 0.60 13.11
C THR A 54 6.99 -0.22 12.50
N VAL A 55 6.90 -1.53 12.62
CA VAL A 55 7.82 -2.45 11.94
C VAL A 55 7.42 -2.54 10.47
N LEU A 56 8.30 -2.12 9.58
CA LEU A 56 8.16 -2.30 8.14
C LEU A 56 9.03 -3.46 7.69
N VAL A 57 8.47 -4.32 6.85
CA VAL A 57 9.12 -5.49 6.29
C VAL A 57 9.16 -5.41 4.76
N PRO A 58 10.17 -5.98 4.10
CA PRO A 58 10.22 -5.96 2.63
C PRO A 58 9.09 -6.81 2.06
N PHE A 59 8.22 -6.18 1.24
CA PHE A 59 7.07 -6.82 0.61
C PHE A 59 7.48 -8.12 -0.09
N ARG A 60 8.51 -8.04 -0.95
CA ARG A 60 9.01 -9.20 -1.68
C ARG A 60 9.45 -10.35 -0.77
N ALA A 61 10.30 -10.07 0.22
CA ALA A 61 10.87 -11.09 1.09
C ALA A 61 9.78 -11.85 1.85
N VAL A 62 8.75 -11.14 2.31
CA VAL A 62 7.62 -11.74 3.00
C VAL A 62 6.81 -12.62 2.06
N PHE A 63 6.40 -12.11 0.89
CA PHE A 63 5.46 -12.83 0.03
C PHE A 63 6.10 -13.97 -0.76
N GLU A 64 7.36 -13.85 -1.18
CA GLU A 64 8.10 -14.94 -1.84
C GLU A 64 8.32 -16.12 -0.88
N GLU A 65 8.63 -15.85 0.38
CA GLU A 65 8.75 -16.86 1.42
C GLU A 65 7.43 -17.57 1.75
N LEU A 66 6.30 -16.86 1.56
CA LEU A 66 4.96 -17.43 1.62
C LEU A 66 4.59 -18.21 0.36
N GLY A 67 5.47 -18.26 -0.65
CA GLY A 67 5.27 -18.97 -1.91
C GLY A 67 4.46 -18.18 -2.95
N ALA A 68 4.36 -16.86 -2.81
CA ALA A 68 3.72 -16.00 -3.80
C ALA A 68 4.74 -15.51 -4.85
N ALA A 69 4.31 -15.39 -6.10
CA ALA A 69 5.04 -14.68 -7.14
C ALA A 69 4.88 -13.17 -6.95
N VAL A 70 5.98 -12.42 -6.94
CA VAL A 70 5.95 -10.96 -6.68
C VAL A 70 6.39 -10.16 -7.89
N THR A 71 5.59 -9.15 -8.27
CA THR A 71 5.95 -8.20 -9.34
C THR A 71 5.85 -6.75 -8.86
N TRP A 72 6.56 -5.85 -9.54
CA TRP A 72 6.54 -4.41 -9.27
C TRP A 72 6.31 -3.65 -10.57
N ASP A 73 5.28 -2.82 -10.57
CA ASP A 73 5.02 -1.84 -11.62
C ASP A 73 5.57 -0.47 -11.20
N LYS A 74 6.62 -0.04 -11.91
CA LYS A 74 7.31 1.24 -11.67
C LYS A 74 6.48 2.46 -12.06
N VAL A 75 5.58 2.31 -13.05
CA VAL A 75 4.75 3.39 -13.59
C VAL A 75 3.61 3.65 -12.64
N THR A 76 2.86 2.61 -12.27
CA THR A 76 1.71 2.74 -11.38
C THR A 76 2.07 2.70 -9.89
N LYS A 77 3.34 2.45 -9.56
CA LYS A 77 3.87 2.31 -8.19
C LYS A 77 3.13 1.24 -7.39
N LYS A 78 2.88 0.09 -8.01
CA LYS A 78 2.15 -1.04 -7.42
C LYS A 78 3.02 -2.28 -7.30
N ALA A 79 3.06 -2.86 -6.11
CA ALA A 79 3.60 -4.18 -5.84
C ALA A 79 2.46 -5.20 -5.85
N TYR A 80 2.66 -6.31 -6.55
CA TYR A 80 1.71 -7.40 -6.63
C TYR A 80 2.33 -8.64 -6.02
N ALA A 81 1.56 -9.39 -5.24
CA ALA A 81 1.91 -10.73 -4.79
C ALA A 81 0.76 -11.67 -5.15
N THR A 82 1.06 -12.73 -5.89
CA THR A 82 0.07 -13.70 -6.36
C THR A 82 0.43 -15.11 -5.89
N LYS A 83 -0.50 -15.78 -5.22
CA LYS A 83 -0.37 -17.18 -4.83
C LYS A 83 -1.69 -17.90 -5.06
N GLU A 84 -1.66 -18.98 -5.84
CA GLU A 84 -2.86 -19.72 -6.24
C GLU A 84 -3.92 -18.77 -6.82
N ASN A 85 -5.04 -18.58 -6.14
CA ASN A 85 -6.13 -17.68 -6.54
C ASN A 85 -6.15 -16.36 -5.74
N THR A 86 -5.16 -16.11 -4.89
CA THR A 86 -5.08 -14.90 -4.07
C THR A 86 -4.14 -13.87 -4.69
N ILE A 87 -4.66 -12.66 -4.93
CA ILE A 87 -3.89 -11.52 -5.43
C ILE A 87 -3.88 -10.44 -4.36
N VAL A 88 -2.68 -10.02 -3.97
CA VAL A 88 -2.46 -8.91 -3.05
C VAL A 88 -1.80 -7.76 -3.80
N ILE A 89 -2.36 -6.55 -3.66
CA ILE A 89 -1.87 -5.34 -4.32
C ILE A 89 -1.57 -4.28 -3.26
N ALA A 90 -0.32 -3.85 -3.20
CA ALA A 90 0.12 -2.71 -2.39
C ALA A 90 0.63 -1.58 -3.29
N CYS A 91 -0.03 -0.43 -3.23
CA CYS A 91 0.41 0.79 -3.89
C CYS A 91 1.35 1.62 -3.00
N ILE A 92 2.12 2.52 -3.59
CA ILE A 92 3.02 3.40 -2.85
C ILE A 92 2.87 4.87 -3.29
N PRO A 93 2.67 5.81 -2.34
CA PRO A 93 2.12 5.57 -1.01
C PRO A 93 0.61 5.28 -1.11
N CYS A 94 0.07 4.41 -0.27
CA CYS A 94 -1.38 4.34 -0.09
C CYS A 94 -1.79 3.86 1.29
N GLU A 95 -2.95 4.31 1.74
CA GLU A 95 -3.53 3.99 3.06
C GLU A 95 -4.40 2.73 3.01
N PHE A 96 -4.19 1.87 2.01
CA PHE A 96 -4.88 0.58 1.89
C PHE A 96 -4.02 -0.46 1.16
N VAL A 97 -4.37 -1.73 1.35
CA VAL A 97 -3.89 -2.86 0.54
C VAL A 97 -5.12 -3.58 -0.01
N SER A 98 -5.04 -4.08 -1.24
CA SER A 98 -6.12 -4.91 -1.79
C SER A 98 -5.79 -6.39 -1.68
N VAL A 99 -6.77 -7.22 -1.31
CA VAL A 99 -6.70 -8.69 -1.33
C VAL A 99 -7.92 -9.18 -2.10
N ASN A 100 -7.74 -9.81 -3.27
CA ASN A 100 -8.86 -10.29 -4.11
C ASN A 100 -9.93 -9.22 -4.34
N ASP A 101 -9.49 -8.00 -4.69
CA ASP A 101 -10.33 -6.81 -4.90
C ASP A 101 -11.03 -6.23 -3.66
N GLU A 102 -10.91 -6.89 -2.49
CA GLU A 102 -11.30 -6.34 -1.19
C GLU A 102 -10.26 -5.29 -0.76
N ILE A 103 -10.72 -4.10 -0.37
CA ILE A 103 -9.83 -3.02 0.11
C ILE A 103 -9.72 -3.11 1.63
N ARG A 104 -8.49 -3.26 2.12
CA ARG A 104 -8.17 -3.27 3.55
C ARG A 104 -7.43 -1.99 3.93
N PRO A 105 -8.05 -1.08 4.70
CA PRO A 105 -7.39 0.15 5.12
C PRO A 105 -6.22 -0.15 6.05
N ILE A 106 -5.17 0.65 5.95
CA ILE A 106 -3.95 0.53 6.76
C ILE A 106 -3.56 1.90 7.28
N SER A 107 -3.28 1.98 8.58
CA SER A 107 -2.95 3.24 9.24
C SER A 107 -1.56 3.78 8.88
N VAL A 108 -0.69 2.91 8.37
CA VAL A 108 0.68 3.28 7.96
C VAL A 108 0.86 2.84 6.51
N PRO A 109 1.16 3.76 5.58
CA PRO A 109 1.26 3.42 4.17
C PRO A 109 2.54 2.62 3.85
N PRO A 110 2.52 1.76 2.81
CA PRO A 110 3.72 1.16 2.26
C PRO A 110 4.59 2.24 1.63
N ARG A 111 5.91 2.02 1.64
CA ARG A 111 6.89 3.02 1.19
C ARG A 111 8.10 2.36 0.54
N ILE A 112 8.88 3.13 -0.20
CA ILE A 112 10.17 2.68 -0.73
C ILE A 112 11.26 3.14 0.23
N VAL A 113 12.05 2.20 0.76
CA VAL A 113 13.26 2.49 1.55
C VAL A 113 14.41 1.65 1.01
N ASN A 114 15.56 2.27 0.71
CA ASN A 114 16.73 1.59 0.14
C ASN A 114 16.39 0.74 -1.10
N ASP A 115 15.61 1.31 -2.03
CA ASP A 115 15.10 0.66 -3.24
C ASP A 115 14.22 -0.58 -3.01
N ARG A 116 13.72 -0.77 -1.79
CA ARG A 116 12.83 -1.89 -1.42
C ARG A 116 11.44 -1.37 -1.10
N VAL A 117 10.43 -2.06 -1.59
CA VAL A 117 9.04 -1.85 -1.17
C VAL A 117 8.89 -2.41 0.24
N MET A 118 8.56 -1.54 1.17
CA MET A 118 8.38 -1.82 2.58
C MET A 118 6.88 -1.73 2.92
N ILE A 119 6.35 -2.74 3.60
CA ILE A 119 4.96 -2.83 4.03
C ILE A 119 4.92 -3.03 5.56
N PRO A 120 3.97 -2.45 6.29
CA PRO A 120 3.85 -2.70 7.72
C PRO A 120 3.61 -4.18 8.04
N ALA A 121 4.34 -4.72 9.01
CA ALA A 121 4.28 -6.14 9.36
C ALA A 121 2.90 -6.59 9.86
N ASN A 122 2.16 -5.70 10.53
CA ASN A 122 0.80 -5.98 10.99
C ASN A 122 -0.19 -6.21 9.84
N VAL A 123 0.10 -5.67 8.65
CA VAL A 123 -0.74 -5.82 7.46
C VAL A 123 -0.53 -7.18 6.81
N VAL A 124 0.68 -7.74 6.91
CA VAL A 124 1.04 -9.04 6.33
C VAL A 124 0.20 -10.17 6.94
N ASN A 125 -0.05 -10.09 8.24
CA ASN A 125 -0.76 -11.12 8.98
C ASN A 125 -2.24 -11.14 8.56
N GLY A 126 -2.66 -12.16 7.81
CA GLY A 126 -4.04 -12.32 7.34
C GLY A 126 -4.27 -12.05 5.84
N LEU A 127 -3.25 -11.69 5.05
CA LEU A 127 -3.40 -11.50 3.59
C LEU A 127 -3.38 -12.81 2.80
N PHE A 128 -2.72 -13.84 3.35
CA PHE A 128 -2.69 -15.19 2.77
C PHE A 128 -3.04 -16.19 3.88
N GLY A 129 -4.19 -16.85 3.76
CA GLY A 129 -4.60 -17.94 4.67
C GLY A 129 -5.77 -17.64 5.62
N ALA A 130 -6.34 -16.44 5.62
CA ALA A 130 -7.64 -16.20 6.27
C ALA A 130 -8.76 -16.27 5.23
N SER A 131 -9.03 -17.47 4.73
CA SER A 131 -10.39 -17.81 4.32
C SER A 131 -11.20 -17.94 5.60
N THR A 132 -11.65 -16.81 6.14
CA THR A 132 -12.94 -16.82 6.80
C THR A 132 -13.94 -16.49 5.72
N ALA A 133 -14.52 -17.53 5.15
CA ALA A 133 -15.85 -17.43 4.58
C ALA A 133 -16.77 -16.87 5.68
N GLY A 134 -16.88 -15.55 5.73
CA GLY A 134 -17.95 -14.86 6.42
C GLY A 134 -19.17 -14.95 5.53
N THR A 135 -19.85 -16.09 5.56
CA THR A 135 -21.30 -16.10 5.37
C THR A 135 -21.89 -15.02 6.27
N ALA A 136 -22.78 -14.21 5.71
CA ALA A 136 -23.66 -13.35 6.47
C ALA A 136 -24.29 -14.15 7.62
N SER A 137 -24.04 -13.75 8.86
CA SER A 137 -25.05 -13.59 9.92
C SER A 137 -24.37 -13.29 11.25
N ASP A 138 -24.74 -12.14 11.78
CA ASP A 138 -25.02 -11.88 13.19
C ASP A 138 -23.87 -11.71 14.20
N ALA A 139 -23.78 -10.45 14.64
CA ALA A 139 -23.54 -9.99 16.01
C ALA A 139 -22.15 -10.25 16.63
N ASP A 140 -21.30 -9.22 16.59
CA ASP A 140 -21.01 -8.51 17.84
C ASP A 140 -20.82 -7.01 17.59
N THR A 141 -21.53 -6.25 18.40
CA THR A 141 -21.68 -4.81 18.36
C THR A 141 -20.75 -4.24 19.41
N ASP A 142 -19.79 -3.40 19.02
CA ASP A 142 -19.50 -2.23 19.86
C ASP A 142 -19.04 -1.00 19.05
N THR A 143 -20.05 -0.35 18.50
CA THR A 143 -20.33 1.08 18.64
C THR A 143 -19.16 2.03 18.95
N ILE A 144 -18.78 2.85 17.96
CA ILE A 144 -18.73 4.31 18.15
C ILE A 144 -19.51 4.98 17.00
N LYS A 145 -20.70 5.50 17.36
CA LYS A 145 -21.44 6.66 16.80
C LYS A 145 -21.02 7.11 15.39
N GLY A 146 -21.82 6.99 14.33
CA GLY A 146 -23.26 7.25 14.24
C GLY A 146 -23.48 8.52 13.41
N THR A 147 -23.69 8.37 12.10
CA THR A 147 -24.56 9.22 11.25
C THR A 147 -24.82 8.45 9.95
N SER A 148 -26.11 8.27 9.64
CA SER A 148 -26.76 7.50 8.57
C SER A 148 -25.95 7.26 7.29
N ALA A 149 -25.64 5.99 7.00
CA ALA A 149 -24.99 5.58 5.76
C ALA A 149 -26.01 5.58 4.61
N VAL A 150 -25.79 6.44 3.61
CA VAL A 150 -26.44 6.36 2.31
C VAL A 150 -25.92 5.10 1.61
N GLU A 151 -26.82 4.18 1.24
CA GLU A 151 -26.45 2.92 0.57
C GLU A 151 -26.04 3.20 -0.87
N TYR A 152 -24.73 3.14 -1.18
CA TYR A 152 -24.20 3.29 -2.53
C TYR A 152 -23.82 1.94 -3.13
N LYS A 153 -24.03 1.78 -4.45
CA LYS A 153 -23.65 0.57 -5.18
C LYS A 153 -22.33 0.77 -5.91
N LYS A 154 -21.34 -0.09 -5.61
CA LYS A 154 -20.10 -0.18 -6.39
C LYS A 154 -20.35 -0.97 -7.67
N ILE A 155 -19.88 -0.46 -8.80
CA ILE A 155 -20.01 -1.07 -10.13
C ILE A 155 -18.65 -1.08 -10.83
N THR A 156 -18.47 -1.95 -11.82
CA THR A 156 -17.23 -2.00 -12.61
C THR A 156 -17.19 -0.93 -13.70
N PRO A 157 -16.01 -0.60 -14.27
CA PRO A 157 -15.91 0.31 -15.41
C PRO A 157 -16.73 -0.15 -16.64
N GLU A 158 -16.82 -1.46 -16.86
CA GLU A 158 -17.60 -2.05 -17.96
C GLU A 158 -19.10 -1.86 -17.72
N GLU A 159 -19.56 -2.07 -16.49
CA GLU A 159 -20.95 -1.80 -16.09
C GLU A 159 -21.27 -0.31 -16.19
N ALA A 160 -20.38 0.56 -15.72
CA ALA A 160 -20.48 2.01 -15.84
C ALA A 160 -20.64 2.44 -17.31
N LYS A 161 -19.80 1.89 -18.20
CA LYS A 161 -19.87 2.14 -19.64
C LYS A 161 -21.21 1.71 -20.24
N ALA A 162 -21.67 0.51 -19.90
CA ALA A 162 -22.97 0.02 -20.36
C ALA A 162 -24.15 0.87 -19.86
N MET A 163 -24.02 1.49 -18.67
CA MET A 163 -25.03 2.42 -18.16
C MET A 163 -25.02 3.76 -18.90
N MET A 164 -23.83 4.28 -19.25
CA MET A 164 -23.68 5.53 -20.00
C MET A 164 -24.15 5.40 -21.46
N GLU A 165 -23.96 4.24 -22.08
CA GLU A 165 -24.40 3.96 -23.47
C GLU A 165 -25.91 3.69 -23.60
N ASN A 166 -26.62 3.49 -22.47
CA ASN A 166 -28.04 3.22 -22.48
C ASN A 166 -28.85 4.53 -22.53
N GLU A 167 -29.28 4.94 -23.71
CA GLU A 167 -30.08 6.16 -23.94
C GLU A 167 -31.39 6.24 -23.15
N ARG A 168 -31.89 5.12 -22.61
CA ARG A 168 -33.10 5.09 -21.77
C ARG A 168 -32.84 5.37 -20.29
N LYS A 169 -31.57 5.41 -19.86
CA LYS A 169 -31.16 5.69 -18.48
C LYS A 169 -30.35 6.97 -18.47
N GLN A 170 -30.94 8.04 -17.95
CA GLN A 170 -30.23 9.29 -17.76
C GLN A 170 -29.28 9.14 -16.57
N VAL A 171 -27.98 9.07 -16.85
CA VAL A 171 -26.92 8.94 -15.84
C VAL A 171 -26.12 10.23 -15.78
N THR A 172 -25.97 10.78 -14.58
CA THR A 172 -25.09 11.93 -14.35
C THR A 172 -23.74 11.42 -13.88
N VAL A 173 -22.68 11.69 -14.65
CA VAL A 173 -21.32 11.26 -14.31
C VAL A 173 -20.61 12.39 -13.55
N ILE A 174 -20.05 12.07 -12.39
CA ILE A 174 -19.33 13.02 -11.53
C ILE A 174 -17.89 12.57 -11.38
N ASP A 175 -16.97 13.46 -11.74
CA ASP A 175 -15.55 13.31 -11.47
C ASP A 175 -15.21 14.01 -10.15
N VAL A 176 -14.74 13.25 -9.16
CA VAL A 176 -14.34 13.78 -7.85
C VAL A 176 -12.83 13.91 -7.67
N ARG A 177 -12.09 13.89 -8.78
CA ARG A 177 -10.65 14.18 -8.83
C ARG A 177 -10.37 15.68 -8.69
N SER A 178 -9.09 16.03 -8.69
CA SER A 178 -8.68 17.44 -8.76
C SER A 178 -8.97 18.04 -10.14
N ALA A 179 -9.07 19.37 -10.21
CA ALA A 179 -9.29 20.08 -11.47
C ALA A 179 -8.16 19.84 -12.49
N ASP A 180 -6.92 19.69 -12.02
CA ASP A 180 -5.77 19.42 -12.89
C ASP A 180 -5.87 18.03 -13.54
N GLU A 181 -6.27 17.00 -12.77
CA GLU A 181 -6.53 15.66 -13.30
C GLU A 181 -7.66 15.68 -14.35
N PHE A 182 -8.72 16.45 -14.09
CA PHE A 182 -9.86 16.59 -15.00
C PHE A 182 -9.46 17.28 -16.32
N ALA A 183 -8.68 18.36 -16.23
CA ALA A 183 -8.18 19.09 -17.39
C ALA A 183 -7.23 18.25 -18.26
N SER A 184 -6.49 17.32 -17.65
CA SER A 184 -5.61 16.39 -18.38
C SER A 184 -6.36 15.31 -19.17
N GLY A 185 -7.65 15.11 -18.88
CA GLY A 185 -8.51 14.14 -19.54
C GLY A 185 -9.62 13.61 -18.61
N HIS A 186 -10.84 13.59 -19.10
CA HIS A 186 -12.03 13.15 -18.36
C HIS A 186 -13.06 12.50 -19.29
N ILE A 187 -14.03 11.79 -18.71
CA ILE A 187 -15.17 11.23 -19.44
C ILE A 187 -16.02 12.37 -20.00
N GLU A 188 -16.34 12.34 -21.29
CA GLU A 188 -17.14 13.38 -21.94
C GLU A 188 -18.51 13.52 -21.27
N GLY A 189 -18.91 14.75 -20.96
CA GLY A 189 -20.14 15.04 -20.22
C GLY A 189 -20.05 14.84 -18.70
N ALA A 190 -18.90 14.45 -18.16
CA ALA A 190 -18.71 14.39 -16.72
C ALA A 190 -18.64 15.78 -16.08
N LEU A 191 -19.30 15.92 -14.93
CA LEU A 191 -19.26 17.12 -14.11
C LEU A 191 -18.12 17.01 -13.08
N LEU A 192 -17.26 18.02 -13.02
CA LEU A 192 -16.21 18.08 -12.02
C LEU A 192 -16.76 18.61 -10.68
N ILE A 193 -16.75 17.76 -9.65
CA ILE A 193 -17.02 18.16 -8.26
C ILE A 193 -15.92 17.53 -7.39
N PRO A 194 -14.82 18.24 -7.11
CA PRO A 194 -13.73 17.70 -6.31
C PRO A 194 -14.23 17.21 -4.95
N VAL A 195 -13.70 16.08 -4.48
CA VAL A 195 -14.16 15.45 -3.22
C VAL A 195 -14.09 16.38 -2.00
N ASP A 196 -13.18 17.35 -2.01
CA ASP A 196 -13.00 18.31 -0.91
C ASP A 196 -14.06 19.42 -0.90
N ASP A 197 -14.73 19.64 -2.02
CA ASP A 197 -15.77 20.66 -2.19
C ASP A 197 -17.18 20.07 -2.39
N ILE A 198 -17.32 18.74 -2.28
CA ILE A 198 -18.57 18.05 -2.58
C ILE A 198 -19.73 18.51 -1.70
N GLU A 199 -19.50 18.73 -0.40
CA GLU A 199 -20.54 19.23 0.52
C GLU A 199 -21.06 20.62 0.14
N LYS A 200 -20.23 21.44 -0.52
CA LYS A 200 -20.57 22.82 -0.90
C LYS A 200 -21.18 22.90 -2.29
N LEU A 201 -20.65 22.11 -3.22
CA LEU A 201 -20.98 22.21 -4.63
C LEU A 201 -22.04 21.20 -5.08
N ALA A 202 -22.18 20.05 -4.41
CA ALA A 202 -23.16 19.04 -4.79
C ALA A 202 -24.59 19.59 -4.75
N ALA A 203 -24.96 20.33 -3.70
CA ALA A 203 -26.30 20.91 -3.59
C ALA A 203 -26.61 21.96 -4.68
N ALA A 204 -25.61 22.63 -5.22
CA ALA A 204 -25.77 23.65 -6.25
C ALA A 204 -25.73 23.08 -7.67
N GLN A 205 -24.96 22.01 -7.89
CA GLN A 205 -24.71 21.45 -9.21
C GLN A 205 -25.46 20.14 -9.49
N LEU A 206 -26.02 19.50 -8.46
CA LEU A 206 -26.88 18.31 -8.55
C LEU A 206 -28.30 18.67 -8.07
N PRO A 207 -29.09 19.41 -8.87
CA PRO A 207 -30.44 19.81 -8.49
C PRO A 207 -31.41 18.62 -8.39
N ASP A 208 -31.11 17.52 -9.09
CA ASP A 208 -31.89 16.29 -9.05
C ASP A 208 -31.12 15.20 -8.28
N LYS A 209 -31.53 14.98 -7.02
CA LYS A 209 -30.96 13.93 -6.15
C LYS A 209 -31.54 12.54 -6.42
N ASP A 210 -32.59 12.43 -7.23
CA ASP A 210 -33.24 11.16 -7.59
C ASP A 210 -32.67 10.56 -8.89
N ALA A 211 -31.90 11.33 -9.64
CA ALA A 211 -31.18 10.87 -10.83
C ALA A 211 -30.13 9.80 -10.49
N THR A 212 -29.88 8.88 -11.43
CA THR A 212 -28.79 7.90 -11.26
C THR A 212 -27.44 8.61 -11.39
N ILE A 213 -26.71 8.72 -10.28
CA ILE A 213 -25.41 9.39 -10.22
C ILE A 213 -24.28 8.37 -10.25
N LEU A 214 -23.35 8.56 -11.17
CA LEU A 214 -22.14 7.75 -11.30
C LEU A 214 -20.92 8.55 -10.87
N VAL A 215 -20.38 8.23 -9.70
CA VAL A 215 -19.23 8.93 -9.14
C VAL A 215 -17.95 8.14 -9.41
N TYR A 216 -16.94 8.77 -10.01
CA TYR A 216 -15.65 8.13 -10.24
C TYR A 216 -14.48 8.99 -9.80
N CYS A 217 -13.37 8.31 -9.52
CA CYS A 217 -12.07 8.95 -9.31
C CYS A 217 -10.96 8.03 -9.83
N GLY A 218 -9.71 8.49 -9.79
CA GLY A 218 -8.58 7.72 -10.32
C GLY A 218 -8.28 6.40 -9.58
N SER A 219 -8.71 6.24 -8.33
CA SER A 219 -8.35 5.10 -7.48
C SER A 219 -9.53 4.43 -6.73
N GLY A 220 -10.75 4.93 -6.89
CA GLY A 220 -11.95 4.45 -6.19
C GLY A 220 -12.19 5.00 -4.77
N VAL A 221 -11.18 5.59 -4.10
CA VAL A 221 -11.28 6.07 -2.70
C VAL A 221 -12.08 7.37 -2.58
N ARG A 222 -11.74 8.37 -3.41
CA ARG A 222 -12.43 9.67 -3.39
C ARG A 222 -13.89 9.52 -3.78
N SER A 223 -14.19 8.63 -4.74
CA SER A 223 -15.56 8.33 -5.17
C SER A 223 -16.37 7.61 -4.08
N ALA A 224 -15.75 6.73 -3.29
CA ALA A 224 -16.43 6.10 -2.15
C ALA A 224 -16.73 7.12 -1.03
N LYS A 225 -15.78 8.02 -0.73
CA LYS A 225 -16.02 9.12 0.23
C LYS A 225 -17.16 10.05 -0.25
N ALA A 226 -17.11 10.43 -1.52
CA ALA A 226 -18.14 11.23 -2.17
C ALA A 226 -19.53 10.57 -2.11
N ALA A 227 -19.61 9.27 -2.39
CA ALA A 227 -20.88 8.53 -2.37
C ALA A 227 -21.48 8.37 -0.96
N ASN A 228 -20.67 8.50 0.10
CA ASN A 228 -21.13 8.50 1.49
C ASN A 228 -21.52 9.90 2.00
N THR A 229 -21.40 10.94 1.16
CA THR A 229 -21.76 12.31 1.54
C THR A 229 -23.23 12.58 1.22
N ASN A 230 -23.98 13.19 2.15
CA ASN A 230 -25.45 13.35 2.14
C ASN A 230 -25.91 14.68 1.49
#